data_AF-A0A800J8K1-F1
#
_entry.id   AF-A0A800J8K1-F1
#
_cell.length_a   1.000
_cell.length_b   1.000
_cell.length_c   1.000
_cell.angle_alpha   90.00
_cell.angle_beta   90.00
_cell.angle_gamma   90.00
#
_symmetry.space_group_name_H-M   'P 1'
#
loop_
_entity.id
_entity.type
_entity.pdbx_description
1 polymer ?
#
loop_
_entity_poly.entity_id
_entity_poly.type
_entity_poly.pdbx_seq_one_letter_code
_entity_poly.pdbx_strand_id
1 'polypeptide(L)'
;MSDPDARPRFLPALDYVPDEVQEEPQTVAPEEDPSPEGERGRSRFRASLRLGMLAVGFLGMVGVVGTLVARGDVAAQRAPDSPSSASAIAAPPSEAIEAGEPFSFRQLDVHPDYRFGEFFGGAFLTDAAAEEDGEFDMMADFRFRLEMFRKAYGVDDNFTIRAYDARNGQPLDVVTLTSLRNEYRATGQVNWDEVNRARRTATTELRRSLQARGIPRSEIVIRWGYADNTLESRERDAPFIAYEVQLARRLGLSLLATEIGTVETFNQDWLVSSAGARSRYQMMPDILELFNVERYNVPLASGGTVQVAEELHPLLSMEPALMLVRAYSNAVGHELPGVSAYHTGVANIHKLYREYLKAHPLAVRSEQHVSDAYMWGVTDGFEQVDAVSSFGPHSRIYVLKAYGALRATEAQLIDPSETARVERVQIAEGERITLERLLEALEPVERRLNWSYADGETAYQRFRQLNPHIKLPMAPGTSGVPANGNIVLTAEAGGDPVRFFLPAGADAALKRVGLDVLGTVTPFNDETFAVDRNEITPTDREYEALVEDIGEFGFTRGNKARLERLYSQMRALARQNPDSRYRQTQAKIIGIHRTFWRTSTFESLLQTRENLLTINPMDLRNDSLASGPLPAPIY
;
A
#
# COMPACT_ATOMS: atom_id res chain seq x y z
N MET A 1 29.62 11.94 -15.84
CA MET A 1 29.18 13.30 -16.20
C MET A 1 27.76 13.18 -16.73
N SER A 2 26.81 13.18 -15.81
CA SER A 2 25.38 12.96 -16.02
C SER A 2 24.67 14.31 -15.99
N ASP A 3 23.79 14.56 -16.96
CA ASP A 3 22.94 15.73 -17.06
C ASP A 3 21.88 15.73 -15.95
N PRO A 4 21.93 16.64 -14.96
CA PRO A 4 20.99 16.69 -13.85
C PRO A 4 19.65 17.38 -14.21
N ASP A 5 19.51 17.90 -15.44
CA ASP A 5 18.26 18.40 -16.02
C ASP A 5 17.58 17.37 -16.95
N ALA A 6 18.16 16.17 -17.05
CA ALA A 6 17.32 15.03 -17.32
C ALA A 6 16.33 14.94 -16.16
N ARG A 7 15.06 15.33 -16.41
CA ARG A 7 13.94 14.60 -15.80
C ARG A 7 14.39 13.14 -15.80
N PRO A 8 14.19 12.34 -14.74
CA PRO A 8 13.97 10.93 -14.96
C PRO A 8 12.72 10.90 -15.86
N ARG A 9 12.97 10.99 -17.17
CA ARG A 9 12.17 10.34 -18.17
C ARG A 9 12.18 8.92 -17.61
N PHE A 10 11.02 8.35 -17.28
CA PHE A 10 10.59 6.95 -17.48
C PHE A 10 9.42 6.54 -16.61
N LEU A 11 8.61 5.70 -17.26
CA LEU A 11 7.40 5.00 -16.82
C LEU A 11 6.58 5.74 -15.75
N PRO A 12 5.48 6.43 -16.12
CA PRO A 12 4.32 6.28 -15.27
C PRO A 12 4.06 4.77 -15.15
N ALA A 13 3.92 4.28 -13.93
CA ALA A 13 3.18 3.06 -13.67
C ALA A 13 1.71 3.34 -14.02
N LEU A 14 1.43 3.45 -15.31
CA LEU A 14 0.09 3.51 -15.87
C LEU A 14 0.07 2.55 -17.06
N ASP A 15 -0.66 1.46 -16.82
CA ASP A 15 -1.41 0.69 -17.79
C ASP A 15 -0.63 -0.27 -18.71
N TYR A 16 -0.54 -1.52 -18.26
CA TYR A 16 -0.95 -2.62 -19.14
C TYR A 16 -2.49 -2.61 -19.20
N VAL A 17 -3.08 -2.13 -20.29
CA VAL A 17 -4.49 -2.40 -20.60
C VAL A 17 -4.57 -3.85 -21.13
N PRO A 18 -5.24 -4.81 -20.45
CA PRO A 18 -5.73 -5.98 -21.17
C PRO A 18 -6.79 -5.47 -22.14
N ASP A 19 -6.59 -5.66 -23.45
CA ASP A 19 -7.66 -5.46 -24.44
C ASP A 19 -8.77 -6.48 -24.19
N GLU A 20 -9.69 -6.13 -23.30
CA GLU A 20 -11.09 -6.52 -23.32
C GLU A 20 -11.92 -5.28 -23.60
N VAL A 21 -11.82 -4.78 -24.84
CA VAL A 21 -12.85 -3.89 -25.38
C VAL A 21 -13.81 -4.76 -26.17
N GLN A 22 -15.02 -4.90 -25.63
CA GLN A 22 -16.20 -5.31 -26.38
C GLN A 22 -16.35 -4.41 -27.60
N GLU A 23 -16.43 -5.01 -28.79
CA GLU A 23 -16.87 -4.30 -29.99
C GLU A 23 -18.36 -3.93 -29.82
N GLU A 24 -18.68 -2.64 -29.69
CA GLU A 24 -20.03 -2.14 -29.97
C GLU A 24 -20.06 -1.36 -31.30
N PRO A 25 -21.15 -1.51 -32.09
CA PRO A 25 -21.18 -1.06 -33.48
C PRO A 25 -21.40 0.44 -33.61
N GLN A 26 -20.70 1.05 -34.57
CA GLN A 26 -20.83 2.44 -34.95
C GLN A 26 -22.25 2.78 -35.44
N THR A 27 -22.91 3.72 -34.76
CA THR A 27 -23.97 4.54 -35.37
C THR A 27 -23.68 6.00 -35.07
N VAL A 28 -23.70 6.83 -36.12
CA VAL A 28 -23.41 8.28 -36.07
C VAL A 28 -24.73 9.04 -36.22
N ALA A 29 -25.09 9.83 -35.20
CA ALA A 29 -26.04 10.95 -35.22
C ALA A 29 -25.76 11.87 -33.99
N PRO A 30 -26.17 13.16 -34.00
CA PRO A 30 -25.30 14.29 -33.64
C PRO A 30 -25.28 14.71 -32.16
N GLU A 31 -24.26 15.53 -31.86
CA GLU A 31 -23.83 16.15 -30.59
C GLU A 31 -24.94 16.53 -29.58
N GLU A 32 -24.93 15.88 -28.42
CA GLU A 32 -25.53 16.33 -27.15
C GLU A 32 -24.50 16.14 -26.02
N ASP A 33 -24.14 17.22 -25.31
CA ASP A 33 -23.01 17.35 -24.37
C ASP A 33 -23.33 16.83 -22.94
N PRO A 34 -22.77 15.67 -22.52
CA PRO A 34 -22.91 15.10 -21.19
C PRO A 34 -21.64 15.32 -20.34
N SER A 35 -20.78 16.29 -20.70
CA SER A 35 -19.46 16.47 -20.10
C SER A 35 -19.47 17.00 -18.65
N PRO A 36 -18.37 16.82 -17.90
CA PRO A 36 -18.14 17.38 -16.55
C PRO A 36 -18.05 18.91 -16.52
N GLU A 37 -18.08 19.56 -17.68
CA GLU A 37 -18.13 21.02 -17.82
C GLU A 37 -19.56 21.53 -18.03
N GLY A 38 -20.49 20.66 -18.43
CA GLY A 38 -21.91 20.93 -18.50
C GLY A 38 -22.61 20.99 -17.13
N GLU A 39 -23.61 21.87 -17.01
CA GLU A 39 -24.31 22.21 -15.75
C GLU A 39 -24.95 21.00 -15.04
N ARG A 40 -25.35 19.93 -15.76
CA ARG A 40 -25.96 18.75 -15.16
C ARG A 40 -24.97 17.72 -14.61
N GLY A 41 -23.77 17.56 -15.20
CA GLY A 41 -22.72 16.65 -14.70
C GLY A 41 -22.17 17.08 -13.33
N ARG A 42 -22.00 18.39 -13.15
CA ARG A 42 -21.58 18.98 -11.86
C ARG A 42 -22.64 18.88 -10.77
N SER A 43 -23.92 18.76 -11.13
CA SER A 43 -25.03 18.63 -10.17
C SER A 43 -25.14 17.22 -9.56
N ARG A 44 -24.75 16.16 -10.29
CA ARG A 44 -24.87 14.76 -9.83
C ARG A 44 -23.66 14.25 -9.07
N PHE A 45 -22.43 14.66 -9.41
CA PHE A 45 -21.23 14.33 -8.63
C PHE A 45 -21.20 15.04 -7.27
N ARG A 46 -21.78 16.24 -7.16
CA ARG A 46 -21.97 16.94 -5.87
C ARG A 46 -23.14 16.40 -5.04
N ALA A 47 -24.07 15.64 -5.63
CA ALA A 47 -25.20 15.06 -4.92
C ALA A 47 -24.84 13.73 -4.20
N SER A 48 -23.91 12.93 -4.75
CA SER A 48 -23.41 11.70 -4.10
C SER A 48 -22.45 11.99 -2.94
N LEU A 49 -21.69 13.08 -3.00
CA LEU A 49 -20.84 13.55 -1.89
C LEU A 49 -21.60 14.30 -0.77
N ARG A 50 -22.86 14.72 -0.98
CA ARG A 50 -23.66 15.47 0.02
C ARG A 50 -24.57 14.62 0.92
N LEU A 51 -24.73 13.31 0.66
CA LEU A 51 -25.61 12.43 1.46
C LEU A 51 -24.92 11.69 2.62
N GLY A 52 -23.59 11.82 2.76
CA GLY A 52 -22.82 11.29 3.90
C GLY A 52 -22.59 12.28 5.06
N MET A 53 -23.08 13.52 4.96
CA MET A 53 -22.90 14.59 5.96
C MET A 53 -24.17 14.96 6.74
N LEU A 54 -25.16 14.05 6.86
CA LEU A 54 -26.37 14.25 7.67
C LEU A 54 -26.67 13.07 8.61
N ALA A 55 -25.69 12.68 9.42
CA ALA A 55 -25.91 11.83 10.61
C ALA A 55 -25.21 12.39 11.85
N VAL A 56 -25.12 13.73 11.93
CA VAL A 56 -24.64 14.50 13.11
C VAL A 56 -25.81 15.11 13.89
N GLY A 57 -27.07 14.81 13.53
CA GLY A 57 -28.26 15.47 14.07
C GLY A 57 -29.33 14.57 14.72
N PHE A 58 -28.95 13.51 15.45
CA PHE A 58 -29.91 12.78 16.30
C PHE A 58 -29.29 12.33 17.64
N LEU A 59 -28.59 13.27 18.28
CA LEU A 59 -28.26 13.23 19.71
C LEU A 59 -29.08 14.34 20.39
N GLY A 60 -30.34 14.01 20.71
CA GLY A 60 -31.25 14.92 21.40
C GLY A 60 -32.59 14.27 21.64
N MET A 61 -32.76 13.70 22.84
CA MET A 61 -34.03 13.32 23.48
C MET A 61 -34.61 11.92 23.16
N VAL A 62 -34.09 10.88 23.83
CA VAL A 62 -34.93 10.01 24.68
C VAL A 62 -34.11 9.63 25.92
N GLY A 63 -34.43 10.26 27.05
CA GLY A 63 -34.05 9.80 28.37
C GLY A 63 -35.15 8.90 28.95
N VAL A 64 -34.71 7.90 29.72
CA VAL A 64 -35.40 7.29 30.87
C VAL A 64 -36.76 6.60 30.61
N VAL A 65 -36.74 5.27 30.42
CA VAL A 65 -37.54 4.19 31.07
C VAL A 65 -36.93 2.87 30.53
N GLY A 66 -36.59 1.81 31.24
CA GLY A 66 -36.69 1.42 32.63
C GLY A 66 -35.93 0.09 32.78
N THR A 67 -35.48 -0.17 33.98
CA THR A 67 -34.84 -1.39 34.46
C THR A 67 -35.78 -2.61 34.41
N LEU A 68 -35.17 -3.80 34.45
CA LEU A 68 -35.71 -5.14 34.78
C LEU A 68 -36.31 -5.96 33.62
N VAL A 69 -35.62 -7.08 33.31
CA VAL A 69 -36.06 -8.49 33.34
C VAL A 69 -34.84 -9.32 32.89
N ALA A 70 -34.08 -9.83 33.87
CA ALA A 70 -34.01 -11.26 34.23
C ALA A 70 -33.20 -12.08 33.21
N ARG A 71 -31.94 -12.42 33.54
CA ARG A 71 -31.57 -13.75 34.07
C ARG A 71 -32.19 -14.88 33.24
N GLY A 72 -31.40 -15.40 32.31
CA GLY A 72 -31.57 -16.70 31.69
C GLY A 72 -30.19 -17.28 31.43
N ASP A 73 -29.68 -18.02 32.41
CA ASP A 73 -28.53 -18.90 32.25
C ASP A 73 -28.86 -19.92 31.16
N VAL A 74 -28.06 -19.97 30.10
CA VAL A 74 -27.90 -21.19 29.30
C VAL A 74 -26.42 -21.51 29.27
N ALA A 75 -26.08 -22.51 30.08
CA ALA A 75 -24.77 -23.11 30.19
C ALA A 75 -24.29 -23.58 28.81
N ALA A 76 -23.22 -22.95 28.30
CA ALA A 76 -22.39 -23.54 27.27
C ALA A 76 -21.63 -24.71 27.91
N GLN A 77 -22.00 -25.93 27.54
CA GLN A 77 -21.24 -27.13 27.85
C GLN A 77 -19.88 -27.04 27.14
N ARG A 78 -18.85 -26.69 27.90
CA ARG A 78 -17.45 -27.00 27.57
C ARG A 78 -17.26 -28.51 27.72
N ALA A 79 -16.80 -29.17 26.66
CA ALA A 79 -16.12 -30.45 26.75
C ALA A 79 -14.60 -30.22 26.50
N PRO A 80 -13.71 -30.99 27.13
CA PRO A 80 -12.30 -30.63 27.32
C PRO A 80 -11.35 -31.19 26.25
N ASP A 81 -10.30 -30.41 26.00
CA ASP A 81 -8.91 -30.73 25.60
C ASP A 81 -8.60 -31.97 24.75
N SER A 82 -8.06 -31.74 23.54
CA SER A 82 -6.62 -31.94 23.24
C SER A 82 -6.30 -31.57 21.77
N PRO A 83 -5.28 -30.74 21.49
CA PRO A 83 -4.81 -30.48 20.13
C PRO A 83 -3.90 -31.64 19.69
N SER A 84 -4.21 -32.26 18.55
CA SER A 84 -3.35 -33.28 17.95
C SER A 84 -2.77 -32.75 16.64
N SER A 85 -1.48 -32.41 16.72
CA SER A 85 -0.50 -32.50 15.63
C SER A 85 -0.60 -31.50 14.49
N ALA A 86 -0.23 -30.23 14.77
CA ALA A 86 0.47 -29.44 13.77
C ALA A 86 1.90 -30.00 13.64
N SER A 87 2.26 -30.49 12.45
CA SER A 87 3.66 -30.74 12.09
C SER A 87 4.47 -29.50 12.41
N ALA A 88 5.50 -29.66 13.26
CA ALA A 88 6.43 -28.62 13.62
C ALA A 88 7.18 -28.15 12.36
N ILE A 89 6.66 -27.11 11.71
CA ILE A 89 7.45 -26.26 10.82
C ILE A 89 8.51 -25.62 11.71
N ALA A 90 9.78 -25.79 11.33
CA ALA A 90 10.91 -25.22 12.04
C ALA A 90 10.63 -23.74 12.32
N ALA A 91 10.73 -23.34 13.59
CA ALA A 91 10.56 -21.96 14.00
C ALA A 91 11.50 -21.07 13.16
N PRO A 92 11.02 -19.92 12.64
CA PRO A 92 11.90 -18.99 11.94
C PRO A 92 13.05 -18.58 12.87
N PRO A 93 14.25 -18.29 12.34
CA PRO A 93 15.30 -17.69 13.15
C PRO A 93 14.78 -16.37 13.70
N SER A 94 14.39 -16.39 14.98
CA SER A 94 13.96 -15.22 15.76
C SER A 94 15.17 -14.41 16.23
N GLU A 95 16.21 -14.30 15.41
CA GLU A 95 17.30 -13.39 15.70
C GLU A 95 16.85 -12.01 15.24
N ALA A 96 16.46 -11.19 16.21
CA ALA A 96 16.34 -9.76 15.99
C ALA A 96 17.67 -9.29 15.41
N ILE A 97 17.65 -8.73 14.21
CA ILE A 97 18.86 -8.15 13.59
C ILE A 97 19.48 -7.20 14.61
N GLU A 98 20.75 -7.42 14.93
CA GLU A 98 21.47 -6.51 15.80
C GLU A 98 21.47 -5.11 15.17
N ALA A 99 21.15 -4.10 15.97
CA ALA A 99 21.01 -2.74 15.47
C ALA A 99 22.32 -2.30 14.78
N GLY A 100 22.21 -1.94 13.50
CA GLY A 100 23.35 -1.48 12.70
C GLY A 100 24.05 -2.55 11.87
N GLU A 101 23.69 -3.84 11.98
CA GLU A 101 24.27 -4.87 11.12
C GLU A 101 23.60 -4.92 9.73
N PRO A 102 24.38 -5.09 8.65
CA PRO A 102 23.84 -5.33 7.33
C PRO A 102 22.94 -6.56 7.30
N PHE A 103 21.79 -6.46 6.62
CA PHE A 103 20.83 -7.55 6.53
C PHE A 103 20.24 -7.67 5.13
N SER A 104 19.64 -8.82 4.84
CA SER A 104 18.85 -9.01 3.62
C SER A 104 17.41 -9.35 3.97
N PHE A 105 16.48 -9.07 3.07
CA PHE A 105 15.06 -9.38 3.27
C PHE A 105 14.79 -10.86 3.49
N ARG A 106 15.54 -11.73 2.80
CA ARG A 106 15.40 -13.19 2.90
C ARG A 106 15.56 -13.73 4.32
N GLN A 107 16.33 -13.04 5.16
CA GLN A 107 16.65 -13.45 6.53
C GLN A 107 15.62 -12.95 7.55
N LEU A 108 14.67 -12.11 7.15
CA LEU A 108 13.74 -11.47 8.08
C LEU A 108 12.57 -12.38 8.44
N ASP A 109 12.25 -12.44 9.73
CA ASP A 109 11.07 -13.11 10.30
C ASP A 109 9.73 -12.66 9.68
N VAL A 110 9.66 -11.41 9.20
CA VAL A 110 8.49 -10.84 8.52
C VAL A 110 8.44 -11.14 7.02
N HIS A 111 9.35 -11.96 6.48
CA HIS A 111 9.28 -12.38 5.09
C HIS A 111 7.99 -13.19 4.82
N PRO A 112 7.27 -12.95 3.71
CA PRO A 112 6.02 -13.65 3.40
C PRO A 112 6.18 -15.19 3.31
N ASP A 113 7.35 -15.70 2.93
CA ASP A 113 7.60 -17.15 2.91
C ASP A 113 7.57 -17.78 4.32
N TYR A 114 7.83 -17.01 5.39
CA TYR A 114 7.69 -17.49 6.77
C TYR A 114 6.28 -17.23 7.30
N ARG A 115 5.69 -16.05 7.01
CA ARG A 115 4.38 -15.66 7.54
C ARG A 115 3.19 -16.33 6.86
N PHE A 116 3.33 -16.62 5.58
CA PHE A 116 2.25 -17.11 4.69
C PHE A 116 2.72 -18.33 3.89
N GLY A 117 3.64 -19.11 4.46
CA GLY A 117 4.35 -20.19 3.75
C GLY A 117 3.43 -21.22 3.08
N GLU A 118 2.22 -21.43 3.60
CA GLU A 118 1.19 -22.27 2.98
C GLU A 118 0.83 -21.83 1.55
N PHE A 119 0.75 -20.51 1.31
CA PHE A 119 0.41 -19.94 0.01
C PHE A 119 1.64 -19.82 -0.92
N PHE A 120 2.77 -19.38 -0.36
CA PHE A 120 3.99 -19.08 -1.13
C PHE A 120 4.93 -20.28 -1.31
N GLY A 121 4.62 -21.43 -0.71
CA GLY A 121 5.41 -22.66 -0.84
C GLY A 121 6.56 -22.81 0.17
N GLY A 122 6.63 -21.94 1.19
CA GLY A 122 7.70 -21.93 2.20
C GLY A 122 9.07 -21.50 1.65
N ALA A 123 10.08 -21.44 2.54
CA ALA A 123 11.38 -20.76 2.32
C ALA A 123 12.22 -21.20 1.09
N PHE A 124 11.86 -22.27 0.38
CA PHE A 124 12.53 -22.68 -0.85
C PHE A 124 11.53 -23.42 -1.73
N LEU A 125 11.09 -22.79 -2.83
CA LEU A 125 10.54 -23.52 -3.98
C LEU A 125 11.63 -24.49 -4.47
N THR A 126 11.62 -25.70 -3.92
CA THR A 126 12.35 -26.84 -4.45
C THR A 126 11.42 -27.53 -5.44
N ASP A 127 11.99 -27.87 -6.59
CA ASP A 127 11.29 -28.45 -7.72
C ASP A 127 10.42 -29.66 -7.31
N ALA A 128 9.22 -29.69 -7.91
CA ALA A 128 8.33 -30.84 -8.08
C ALA A 128 7.64 -31.43 -6.82
N ALA A 129 6.31 -31.31 -6.81
CA ALA A 129 5.43 -32.45 -6.53
C ALA A 129 4.12 -32.27 -7.31
N ALA A 130 3.79 -33.27 -8.12
CA ALA A 130 2.55 -33.38 -8.88
C ALA A 130 1.54 -34.24 -8.11
N GLU A 131 0.26 -33.95 -8.37
CA GLU A 131 -0.95 -34.79 -8.23
C GLU A 131 -1.49 -35.11 -6.81
N GLU A 132 -2.55 -34.39 -6.40
CA GLU A 132 -3.80 -34.94 -5.84
C GLU A 132 -4.97 -33.92 -6.03
N ASP A 133 -6.19 -34.39 -6.31
CA ASP A 133 -7.27 -33.62 -6.95
C ASP A 133 -7.94 -32.52 -6.10
N GLY A 134 -8.25 -31.38 -6.74
CA GLY A 134 -9.28 -30.41 -6.35
C GLY A 134 -8.77 -29.15 -5.62
N GLU A 135 -8.10 -29.32 -4.48
CA GLU A 135 -7.56 -28.21 -3.67
C GLU A 135 -6.15 -27.77 -4.14
N PHE A 136 -5.44 -28.68 -4.82
CA PHE A 136 -4.13 -28.42 -5.43
C PHE A 136 -4.19 -27.54 -6.68
N ASP A 137 -5.34 -27.42 -7.36
CA ASP A 137 -5.43 -26.67 -8.63
C ASP A 137 -5.35 -25.15 -8.41
N MET A 138 -6.11 -24.64 -7.44
CA MET A 138 -6.10 -23.24 -7.01
C MET A 138 -4.70 -22.78 -6.57
N MET A 139 -4.05 -23.58 -5.72
CA MET A 139 -2.73 -23.27 -5.20
C MET A 139 -1.65 -23.39 -6.28
N ALA A 140 -1.79 -24.35 -7.19
CA ALA A 140 -0.90 -24.49 -8.34
C ALA A 140 -1.02 -23.28 -9.29
N ASP A 141 -2.22 -22.81 -9.62
CA ASP A 141 -2.44 -21.59 -10.42
C ASP A 141 -1.82 -20.37 -9.73
N PHE A 142 -2.07 -20.19 -8.43
CA PHE A 142 -1.49 -19.07 -7.68
C PHE A 142 0.05 -19.10 -7.69
N ARG A 143 0.67 -20.25 -7.40
CA ARG A 143 2.14 -20.42 -7.40
C ARG A 143 2.75 -20.32 -8.79
N PHE A 144 2.05 -20.78 -9.83
CA PHE A 144 2.47 -20.54 -11.20
C PHE A 144 2.50 -19.04 -11.52
N ARG A 145 1.44 -18.30 -11.17
CA ARG A 145 1.41 -16.85 -11.40
C ARG A 145 2.48 -16.13 -10.60
N LEU A 146 2.74 -16.57 -9.37
CA LEU A 146 3.84 -16.09 -8.54
C LEU A 146 5.18 -16.19 -9.29
N GLU A 147 5.49 -17.34 -9.87
CA GLU A 147 6.71 -17.57 -10.64
C GLU A 147 6.79 -16.68 -11.88
N MET A 148 5.67 -16.42 -12.57
CA MET A 148 5.63 -15.47 -13.68
C MET A 148 6.05 -14.06 -13.23
N PHE A 149 5.56 -13.60 -12.08
CA PHE A 149 5.89 -12.26 -11.56
C PHE A 149 7.31 -12.21 -10.99
N ARG A 150 7.81 -13.29 -10.38
CA ARG A 150 9.22 -13.41 -10.00
C ARG A 150 10.15 -13.24 -11.20
N LYS A 151 9.84 -13.88 -12.34
CA LYS A 151 10.60 -13.71 -13.58
C LYS A 151 10.45 -12.31 -14.15
N ALA A 152 9.24 -11.77 -14.20
CA ALA A 152 8.98 -10.43 -14.73
C ALA A 152 9.75 -9.34 -13.98
N TYR A 153 9.85 -9.44 -12.65
CA TYR A 153 10.52 -8.43 -11.82
C TYR A 153 12.00 -8.72 -11.54
N GLY A 154 12.45 -9.98 -11.63
CA GLY A 154 13.82 -10.35 -11.24
C GLY A 154 14.71 -10.90 -12.35
N VAL A 155 14.16 -11.24 -13.52
CA VAL A 155 14.91 -11.90 -14.61
C VAL A 155 14.73 -11.18 -15.95
N ASP A 156 13.50 -10.90 -16.32
CA ASP A 156 13.18 -10.23 -17.58
C ASP A 156 13.40 -8.73 -17.39
N ASP A 157 14.34 -8.17 -18.16
CA ASP A 157 14.62 -6.73 -18.15
C ASP A 157 13.56 -5.95 -18.93
N ASN A 158 13.65 -4.62 -18.91
CA ASN A 158 12.57 -3.81 -19.44
C ASN A 158 12.39 -3.89 -20.97
N PHE A 159 13.31 -4.58 -21.65
CA PHE A 159 13.30 -4.82 -23.09
C PHE A 159 12.83 -6.24 -23.44
N THR A 160 12.48 -7.04 -22.43
CA THR A 160 12.07 -8.44 -22.57
C THR A 160 10.55 -8.59 -22.45
N ILE A 161 9.96 -9.34 -23.38
CA ILE A 161 8.54 -9.71 -23.41
C ILE A 161 8.47 -11.23 -23.44
N ARG A 162 7.82 -11.83 -22.46
CA ARG A 162 7.72 -13.29 -22.32
C ARG A 162 6.27 -13.76 -22.39
N ALA A 163 6.03 -14.80 -23.16
CA ALA A 163 4.74 -15.47 -23.26
C ALA A 163 4.77 -16.81 -22.51
N TYR A 164 3.66 -17.15 -21.89
CA TYR A 164 3.42 -18.38 -21.13
C TYR A 164 2.11 -19.03 -21.59
N ASP A 165 2.05 -20.34 -21.46
CA ASP A 165 0.82 -21.13 -21.63
C ASP A 165 0.04 -21.13 -20.31
N ALA A 166 -1.18 -20.62 -20.31
CA ALA A 166 -2.00 -20.51 -19.09
C ALA A 166 -2.35 -21.87 -18.48
N ARG A 167 -2.34 -22.94 -19.29
CA ARG A 167 -2.80 -24.29 -18.88
C ARG A 167 -1.80 -25.03 -18.02
N ASN A 168 -0.51 -24.78 -18.24
CA ASN A 168 0.59 -25.54 -17.61
C ASN A 168 1.77 -24.66 -17.17
N GLY A 169 1.66 -23.36 -17.43
CA GLY A 169 2.62 -22.36 -17.05
C GLY A 169 3.97 -22.38 -17.77
N GLN A 170 4.12 -23.20 -18.80
CA GLN A 170 5.37 -23.32 -19.51
C GLN A 170 5.64 -22.07 -20.37
N PRO A 171 6.91 -21.61 -20.47
CA PRO A 171 7.27 -20.53 -21.37
C PRO A 171 6.99 -20.96 -22.81
N LEU A 172 6.21 -20.16 -23.53
CA LEU A 172 5.92 -20.38 -24.94
C LEU A 172 6.98 -19.75 -25.85
N ASP A 173 7.37 -18.51 -25.53
CA ASP A 173 8.28 -17.72 -26.36
C ASP A 173 8.81 -16.48 -25.59
N VAL A 174 9.92 -15.92 -26.05
CA VAL A 174 10.54 -14.72 -25.48
C VAL A 174 11.02 -13.80 -26.60
N VAL A 175 10.57 -12.56 -26.57
CA VAL A 175 11.00 -11.49 -27.49
C VAL A 175 11.85 -10.50 -26.71
N THR A 176 12.98 -10.11 -27.29
CA THR A 176 13.83 -9.03 -26.76
C THR A 176 13.90 -7.89 -27.77
N LEU A 177 13.67 -6.66 -27.30
CA LEU A 177 13.84 -5.43 -28.08
C LEU A 177 15.34 -5.08 -28.20
N THR A 178 16.11 -5.94 -28.89
CA THR A 178 17.58 -5.96 -28.87
C THR A 178 18.21 -4.62 -29.23
N SER A 179 17.69 -3.89 -30.23
CA SER A 179 18.25 -2.59 -30.63
C SER A 179 18.13 -1.54 -29.52
N LEU A 180 16.94 -1.40 -28.93
CA LEU A 180 16.68 -0.47 -27.83
C LEU A 180 17.47 -0.85 -26.57
N ARG A 181 17.59 -2.16 -26.31
CA ARG A 181 18.39 -2.70 -25.20
C ARG A 181 19.87 -2.36 -25.34
N ASN A 182 20.42 -2.51 -26.55
CA ASN A 182 21.82 -2.21 -26.82
C ASN A 182 22.11 -0.71 -26.75
N GLU A 183 21.17 0.13 -27.19
CA GLU A 183 21.27 1.59 -27.03
C GLU A 183 21.33 1.99 -25.56
N TYR A 184 20.37 1.52 -24.75
CA TYR A 184 20.34 1.81 -23.31
C TYR A 184 21.62 1.33 -22.62
N ARG A 185 22.13 0.14 -22.94
CA ARG A 185 23.39 -0.37 -22.38
C ARG A 185 24.61 0.46 -22.77
N ALA A 186 24.60 1.07 -23.96
CA ALA A 186 25.72 1.87 -24.45
C ALA A 186 25.72 3.29 -23.87
N THR A 187 24.55 3.87 -23.62
CA THR A 187 24.41 5.29 -23.27
C THR A 187 23.89 5.54 -21.84
N GLY A 188 23.30 4.53 -21.21
CA GLY A 188 22.49 4.67 -19.99
C GLY A 188 21.16 5.40 -20.23
N GLN A 189 20.77 5.64 -21.48
CA GLN A 189 19.62 6.45 -21.86
C GLN A 189 18.82 5.79 -22.98
N VAL A 190 17.48 5.87 -22.91
CA VAL A 190 16.58 5.46 -23.99
C VAL A 190 15.28 6.25 -23.90
N ASN A 191 14.43 6.29 -24.93
CA ASN A 191 13.11 6.90 -24.81
C ASN A 191 12.08 5.86 -24.35
N TRP A 192 11.51 5.96 -23.14
CA TRP A 192 10.65 4.87 -22.67
C TRP A 192 9.25 4.91 -23.23
N ASP A 193 8.81 6.05 -23.76
CA ASP A 193 7.58 6.05 -24.56
C ASP A 193 7.79 5.22 -25.84
N GLU A 194 8.99 5.26 -26.39
CA GLU A 194 9.37 4.40 -27.52
C GLU A 194 9.48 2.93 -27.11
N VAL A 195 10.16 2.63 -26.00
CA VAL A 195 10.20 1.26 -25.43
C VAL A 195 8.78 0.75 -25.19
N ASN A 196 7.89 1.54 -24.60
CA ASN A 196 6.49 1.18 -24.35
C ASN A 196 5.73 0.88 -25.65
N ARG A 197 5.86 1.72 -26.67
CA ARG A 197 5.24 1.46 -27.97
C ARG A 197 5.78 0.17 -28.59
N ALA A 198 7.10 -0.03 -28.56
CA ALA A 198 7.73 -1.23 -29.08
C ALA A 198 7.28 -2.50 -28.32
N ARG A 199 7.14 -2.43 -26.99
CA ARG A 199 6.60 -3.53 -26.18
C ARG A 199 5.16 -3.88 -26.54
N ARG A 200 4.30 -2.87 -26.76
CA ARG A 200 2.91 -3.08 -27.21
C ARG A 200 2.86 -3.75 -28.58
N THR A 201 3.66 -3.27 -29.54
CA THR A 201 3.77 -3.88 -30.88
C THR A 201 4.24 -5.32 -30.78
N ALA A 202 5.34 -5.58 -30.08
CA ALA A 202 5.90 -6.92 -29.88
C ALA A 202 4.90 -7.87 -29.19
N THR A 203 4.13 -7.38 -28.22
CA THR A 203 3.08 -8.16 -27.54
C THR A 203 2.00 -8.62 -28.52
N THR A 204 1.52 -7.71 -29.38
CA THR A 204 0.50 -8.01 -30.39
C THR A 204 1.02 -9.01 -31.43
N GLU A 205 2.25 -8.82 -31.91
CA GLU A 205 2.89 -9.70 -32.88
C GLU A 205 3.17 -11.10 -32.29
N LEU A 206 3.67 -11.16 -31.05
CA LEU A 206 3.93 -12.41 -30.35
C LEU A 206 2.65 -13.21 -30.15
N ARG A 207 1.57 -12.55 -29.70
CA ARG A 207 0.24 -13.17 -29.56
C ARG A 207 -0.24 -13.73 -30.90
N ARG A 208 -0.19 -12.94 -31.97
CA ARG A 208 -0.60 -13.39 -33.31
C ARG A 208 0.21 -14.60 -33.79
N SER A 209 1.52 -14.59 -33.57
CA SER A 209 2.42 -15.71 -33.89
C SER A 209 2.06 -16.99 -33.13
N LEU A 210 1.74 -16.88 -31.83
CA LEU A 210 1.32 -18.01 -31.00
C LEU A 210 -0.06 -18.56 -31.41
N GLN A 211 -1.01 -17.67 -31.74
CA GLN A 211 -2.32 -18.07 -32.28
C GLN A 211 -2.19 -18.79 -33.62
N ALA A 212 -1.31 -18.32 -34.52
CA ALA A 212 -1.03 -19.00 -35.78
C ALA A 212 -0.41 -20.39 -35.59
N ARG A 213 0.25 -20.64 -34.44
CA ARG A 213 0.75 -21.96 -34.01
C ARG A 213 -0.32 -22.84 -33.36
N GLY A 214 -1.57 -22.40 -33.27
CA GLY A 214 -2.70 -23.16 -32.75
C GLY A 214 -2.97 -23.00 -31.26
N ILE A 215 -2.31 -22.05 -30.58
CA ILE A 215 -2.56 -21.79 -29.15
C ILE A 215 -3.74 -20.83 -29.02
N PRO A 216 -4.81 -21.20 -28.28
CA PRO A 216 -5.97 -20.32 -28.11
C PRO A 216 -5.60 -19.01 -27.41
N ARG A 217 -6.29 -17.91 -27.76
CA ARG A 217 -6.01 -16.59 -27.18
C ARG A 217 -6.13 -16.57 -25.65
N SER A 218 -7.13 -17.28 -25.11
CA SER A 218 -7.38 -17.40 -23.66
C SER A 218 -6.19 -18.04 -22.92
N GLU A 219 -5.41 -18.88 -23.61
CA GLU A 219 -4.30 -19.62 -23.03
C GLU A 219 -2.95 -18.91 -23.17
N ILE A 220 -2.91 -17.70 -23.75
CA ILE A 220 -1.67 -16.96 -23.95
C ILE A 220 -1.56 -15.84 -22.92
N VAL A 221 -0.67 -16.01 -21.94
CA VAL A 221 -0.34 -14.99 -20.95
C VAL A 221 0.97 -14.30 -21.35
N ILE A 222 0.95 -12.99 -21.57
CA ILE A 222 2.16 -12.22 -21.92
C ILE A 222 2.51 -11.28 -20.78
N ARG A 223 3.81 -11.21 -20.43
CA ARG A 223 4.36 -10.32 -19.40
C ARG A 223 5.55 -9.54 -19.95
N TRP A 224 5.65 -8.29 -19.52
CA TRP A 224 6.83 -7.45 -19.75
C TRP A 224 7.78 -7.61 -18.57
N GLY A 225 9.08 -7.53 -18.87
CA GLY A 225 10.11 -7.45 -17.85
C GLY A 225 10.20 -6.06 -17.21
N TYR A 226 10.67 -6.07 -15.97
CA TYR A 226 10.84 -4.92 -15.09
C TYR A 226 12.11 -5.04 -14.22
N ALA A 227 13.04 -5.94 -14.54
CA ALA A 227 14.21 -6.19 -13.70
C ALA A 227 15.07 -4.94 -13.47
N ASP A 228 15.36 -4.16 -14.52
CA ASP A 228 16.15 -2.92 -14.40
C ASP A 228 15.42 -1.91 -13.50
N ASN A 229 14.13 -1.71 -13.73
CA ASN A 229 13.30 -0.81 -12.90
C ASN A 229 13.25 -1.23 -11.43
N THR A 230 13.23 -2.52 -11.16
CA THR A 230 13.14 -3.06 -9.81
C THR A 230 14.46 -2.84 -9.05
N LEU A 231 15.60 -3.01 -9.74
CA LEU A 231 16.92 -2.68 -9.20
C LEU A 231 17.07 -1.17 -8.94
N GLU A 232 16.71 -0.33 -9.92
CA GLU A 232 16.71 1.13 -9.75
C GLU A 232 15.76 1.57 -8.61
N SER A 233 14.64 0.84 -8.42
CA SER A 233 13.70 1.05 -7.30
C SER A 233 14.36 0.85 -5.96
N ARG A 234 15.16 -0.20 -5.83
CA ARG A 234 15.91 -0.50 -4.61
C ARG A 234 16.99 0.53 -4.33
N GLU A 235 17.71 0.98 -5.36
CA GLU A 235 18.76 1.99 -5.21
C GLU A 235 18.23 3.32 -4.67
N ARG A 236 17.13 3.84 -5.22
CA ARG A 236 16.53 5.09 -4.71
C ARG A 236 15.91 4.96 -3.32
N ASP A 237 15.63 3.73 -2.90
CA ASP A 237 15.02 3.44 -1.61
C ASP A 237 16.02 3.06 -0.53
N ALA A 238 17.30 2.88 -0.90
CA ALA A 238 18.37 2.57 0.05
C ALA A 238 18.38 3.48 1.30
N PRO A 239 18.14 4.81 1.21
CA PRO A 239 18.10 5.67 2.39
C PRO A 239 16.89 5.44 3.31
N PHE A 240 15.85 4.75 2.85
CA PHE A 240 14.55 4.68 3.52
C PHE A 240 14.13 3.25 3.87
N ILE A 241 14.67 2.23 3.21
CA ILE A 241 14.21 0.84 3.32
C ILE A 241 14.28 0.27 4.74
N ALA A 242 15.28 0.64 5.54
CA ALA A 242 15.36 0.21 6.93
C ALA A 242 14.17 0.73 7.75
N TYR A 243 13.70 1.95 7.48
CA TYR A 243 12.50 2.50 8.11
C TYR A 243 11.25 1.74 7.70
N GLU A 244 11.11 1.40 6.42
CA GLU A 244 9.96 0.63 5.95
C GLU A 244 9.90 -0.76 6.60
N VAL A 245 11.05 -1.44 6.72
CA VAL A 245 11.15 -2.74 7.40
C VAL A 245 10.78 -2.63 8.87
N GLN A 246 11.32 -1.64 9.59
CA GLN A 246 11.00 -1.42 11.00
C GLN A 246 9.51 -1.10 11.18
N LEU A 247 8.95 -0.28 10.30
CA LEU A 247 7.56 0.10 10.33
C LEU A 247 6.63 -1.08 10.00
N ALA A 248 6.97 -1.91 9.00
CA ALA A 248 6.24 -3.14 8.68
C ALA A 248 6.21 -4.08 9.89
N ARG A 249 7.37 -4.32 10.53
CA ARG A 249 7.49 -5.08 11.78
C ARG A 249 6.62 -4.50 12.89
N ARG A 250 6.72 -3.19 13.13
CA ARG A 250 5.94 -2.47 14.15
C ARG A 250 4.44 -2.61 13.94
N LEU A 251 3.99 -2.60 12.69
CA LEU A 251 2.59 -2.72 12.33
C LEU A 251 2.12 -4.17 12.20
N GLY A 252 3.01 -5.14 12.39
CA GLY A 252 2.71 -6.57 12.23
C GLY A 252 2.39 -6.94 10.79
N LEU A 253 2.97 -6.25 9.81
CA LEU A 253 2.89 -6.53 8.38
C LEU A 253 4.10 -7.35 7.91
N SER A 254 3.94 -8.09 6.81
CA SER A 254 5.05 -8.71 6.09
C SER A 254 5.79 -7.71 5.21
N LEU A 255 6.91 -8.15 4.62
CA LEU A 255 7.66 -7.37 3.64
C LEU A 255 6.89 -7.08 2.34
N LEU A 256 5.71 -7.67 2.11
CA LEU A 256 4.89 -7.29 0.96
C LEU A 256 4.50 -5.80 0.99
N ALA A 257 4.33 -5.24 2.19
CA ALA A 257 3.95 -3.84 2.35
C ALA A 257 5.06 -2.86 1.94
N THR A 258 6.34 -3.26 2.03
CA THR A 258 7.48 -2.40 1.61
C THR A 258 7.56 -2.30 0.09
N GLU A 259 7.06 -3.31 -0.63
CA GLU A 259 7.08 -3.31 -2.10
C GLU A 259 5.93 -2.53 -2.75
N ILE A 260 5.04 -1.92 -1.97
CA ILE A 260 3.97 -1.07 -2.53
C ILE A 260 4.57 0.05 -3.36
N GLY A 261 5.59 0.75 -2.85
CA GLY A 261 6.24 1.82 -3.60
C GLY A 261 6.89 1.32 -4.90
N THR A 262 7.51 0.12 -4.88
CA THR A 262 8.05 -0.52 -6.07
C THR A 262 6.96 -0.84 -7.10
N VAL A 263 5.83 -1.40 -6.66
CA VAL A 263 4.72 -1.80 -7.54
C VAL A 263 3.97 -0.59 -8.11
N GLU A 264 3.78 0.44 -7.30
CA GLU A 264 2.98 1.62 -7.64
C GLU A 264 3.72 2.64 -8.48
N THR A 265 5.02 2.85 -8.26
CA THR A 265 5.77 3.88 -9.00
C THR A 265 7.21 3.48 -9.31
N PHE A 266 7.61 2.26 -8.98
CA PHE A 266 9.01 1.91 -8.83
C PHE A 266 9.72 2.90 -7.89
N ASN A 267 9.15 3.31 -6.76
CA ASN A 267 9.73 4.27 -5.82
C ASN A 267 10.05 5.67 -6.42
N GLN A 268 9.31 6.08 -7.45
CA GLN A 268 9.36 7.45 -7.98
C GLN A 268 8.34 8.33 -7.26
N ASP A 269 8.82 9.35 -6.53
CA ASP A 269 7.99 10.17 -5.65
C ASP A 269 7.08 11.17 -6.38
N TRP A 270 7.51 11.63 -7.55
CA TRP A 270 6.83 12.69 -8.31
C TRP A 270 5.72 12.19 -9.23
N LEU A 271 5.53 10.87 -9.37
CA LEU A 271 4.51 10.33 -10.24
C LEU A 271 3.11 10.63 -9.71
N VAL A 272 2.24 11.06 -10.62
CA VAL A 272 0.83 11.31 -10.34
C VAL A 272 0.01 10.46 -11.29
N SER A 273 -0.84 9.59 -10.75
CA SER A 273 -1.73 8.78 -11.59
C SER A 273 -2.77 9.65 -12.31
N SER A 274 -3.42 9.08 -13.32
CA SER A 274 -4.57 9.69 -14.00
C SER A 274 -5.73 9.97 -13.04
N ALA A 275 -5.89 9.18 -11.99
CA ALA A 275 -6.86 9.37 -10.92
C ALA A 275 -6.46 10.47 -9.91
N GLY A 276 -5.23 10.99 -10.01
CA GLY A 276 -4.71 12.03 -9.14
C GLY A 276 -4.05 11.53 -7.86
N ALA A 277 -3.82 10.22 -7.73
CA ALA A 277 -3.04 9.63 -6.65
C ALA A 277 -1.57 10.07 -6.75
N ARG A 278 -0.88 10.18 -5.61
CA ARG A 278 0.43 10.87 -5.49
C ARG A 278 1.38 10.11 -4.57
N SER A 279 2.63 10.58 -4.48
CA SER A 279 3.76 9.95 -3.79
C SER A 279 4.18 8.63 -4.45
N ARG A 280 5.29 8.07 -3.97
CA ARG A 280 5.70 6.72 -4.37
C ARG A 280 4.67 5.64 -4.07
N TYR A 281 3.78 5.85 -3.10
CA TYR A 281 2.77 4.88 -2.71
C TYR A 281 1.41 5.11 -3.39
N GLN A 282 1.28 6.06 -4.33
CA GLN A 282 0.02 6.37 -5.05
C GLN A 282 -1.19 6.50 -4.11
N MET A 283 -1.06 7.31 -3.05
CA MET A 283 -2.18 7.64 -2.16
C MET A 283 -3.04 8.76 -2.73
N MET A 284 -4.35 8.67 -2.53
CA MET A 284 -5.30 9.72 -2.91
C MET A 284 -5.13 10.98 -2.04
N PRO A 285 -5.39 12.19 -2.57
CA PRO A 285 -5.20 13.43 -1.81
C PRO A 285 -5.94 13.50 -0.48
N ASP A 286 -7.17 12.99 -0.41
CA ASP A 286 -7.98 12.94 0.82
C ASP A 286 -7.39 12.00 1.88
N ILE A 287 -6.71 10.93 1.46
CA ILE A 287 -5.95 10.05 2.34
C ILE A 287 -4.72 10.81 2.87
N LEU A 288 -3.98 11.51 2.02
CA LEU A 288 -2.83 12.31 2.45
C LEU A 288 -3.22 13.38 3.49
N GLU A 289 -4.32 14.10 3.24
CA GLU A 289 -4.91 15.07 4.18
C GLU A 289 -5.32 14.41 5.50
N LEU A 290 -5.89 13.19 5.47
CA LEU A 290 -6.22 12.44 6.69
C LEU A 290 -4.98 12.20 7.57
N PHE A 291 -3.78 12.13 6.98
CA PHE A 291 -2.51 11.97 7.68
C PHE A 291 -1.73 13.27 7.89
N ASN A 292 -2.35 14.44 7.63
CA ASN A 292 -1.72 15.75 7.69
C ASN A 292 -0.50 15.89 6.76
N VAL A 293 -0.50 15.19 5.62
CA VAL A 293 0.49 15.37 4.55
C VAL A 293 -0.05 16.41 3.59
N GLU A 294 0.51 17.61 3.67
CA GLU A 294 -0.12 18.83 3.13
C GLU A 294 0.57 19.37 1.87
N ARG A 295 -0.17 20.21 1.15
CA ARG A 295 0.33 21.00 0.03
C ARG A 295 0.03 22.47 0.28
N TYR A 296 1.06 23.30 0.34
CA TYR A 296 0.94 24.72 0.65
C TYR A 296 1.99 25.55 -0.10
N ASN A 297 1.89 26.87 -0.01
CA ASN A 297 2.84 27.79 -0.64
C ASN A 297 3.69 28.48 0.43
N VAL A 298 4.99 28.53 0.22
CA VAL A 298 5.94 29.21 1.12
C VAL A 298 6.43 30.49 0.45
N PRO A 299 6.39 31.65 1.14
CA PRO A 299 6.84 32.91 0.57
C PRO A 299 8.35 32.94 0.34
N LEU A 300 8.77 33.64 -0.71
CA LEU A 300 10.17 33.94 -1.01
C LEU A 300 10.58 35.29 -0.41
N ALA A 301 11.84 35.43 0.00
CA ALA A 301 12.39 36.69 0.49
C ALA A 301 12.36 37.80 -0.58
N SER A 302 12.52 37.43 -1.86
CA SER A 302 12.42 38.34 -3.01
C SER A 302 10.99 38.71 -3.41
N GLY A 303 9.97 38.17 -2.73
CA GLY A 303 8.58 38.19 -3.16
C GLY A 303 8.21 37.01 -4.06
N GLY A 304 6.91 36.67 -4.07
CA GLY A 304 6.39 35.44 -4.69
C GLY A 304 6.35 34.25 -3.73
N THR A 305 6.09 33.06 -4.26
CA THR A 305 5.96 31.82 -3.46
C THR A 305 6.55 30.62 -4.20
N VAL A 306 7.00 29.63 -3.44
CA VAL A 306 7.30 28.27 -3.92
C VAL A 306 6.28 27.28 -3.38
N GLN A 307 5.91 26.29 -4.19
CA GLN A 307 5.03 25.23 -3.75
C GLN A 307 5.78 24.19 -2.92
N VAL A 308 5.16 23.79 -1.82
CA VAL A 308 5.51 22.62 -1.02
C VAL A 308 4.48 21.52 -1.27
N ALA A 309 4.97 20.31 -1.49
CA ALA A 309 4.16 19.11 -1.68
C ALA A 309 4.76 17.97 -0.85
N GLU A 310 4.35 17.88 0.41
CA GLU A 310 4.96 17.01 1.42
C GLU A 310 4.96 15.54 1.03
N GLU A 311 4.00 15.10 0.22
CA GLU A 311 3.91 13.71 -0.22
C GLU A 311 5.06 13.28 -1.13
N LEU A 312 5.86 14.23 -1.66
CA LEU A 312 7.07 13.96 -2.41
C LEU A 312 8.26 13.54 -1.52
N HIS A 313 8.15 13.66 -0.19
CA HIS A 313 9.20 13.23 0.72
C HIS A 313 8.87 11.81 1.26
N PRO A 314 9.74 10.80 1.03
CA PRO A 314 9.46 9.40 1.44
C PRO A 314 9.20 9.24 2.95
N LEU A 315 10.01 9.90 3.79
CA LEU A 315 9.80 9.90 5.25
C LEU A 315 8.44 10.48 5.72
N LEU A 316 7.74 11.26 4.88
CA LEU A 316 6.41 11.81 5.20
C LEU A 316 5.28 10.92 4.69
N SER A 317 5.51 10.12 3.64
CA SER A 317 4.47 9.31 3.00
C SER A 317 4.49 7.83 3.39
N MET A 318 5.62 7.29 3.87
CA MET A 318 5.75 5.86 4.24
C MET A 318 4.84 5.43 5.39
N GLU A 319 4.78 6.22 6.47
CA GLU A 319 3.97 5.88 7.64
C GLU A 319 2.48 5.91 7.32
N PRO A 320 1.95 6.95 6.65
CA PRO A 320 0.60 6.94 6.11
C PRO A 320 0.26 5.70 5.28
N ALA A 321 1.13 5.32 4.34
CA ALA A 321 0.89 4.20 3.44
C ALA A 321 0.80 2.86 4.19
N LEU A 322 1.79 2.54 5.02
CA LEU A 322 1.81 1.27 5.75
C LEU A 322 0.72 1.21 6.84
N MET A 323 0.37 2.35 7.46
CA MET A 323 -0.79 2.43 8.36
C MET A 323 -2.10 2.12 7.63
N LEU A 324 -2.24 2.60 6.38
CA LEU A 324 -3.41 2.32 5.56
C LEU A 324 -3.51 0.83 5.23
N VAL A 325 -2.40 0.19 4.83
CA VAL A 325 -2.32 -1.26 4.61
C VAL A 325 -2.76 -2.01 5.87
N ARG A 326 -2.20 -1.68 7.04
CA ARG A 326 -2.60 -2.34 8.30
C ARG A 326 -4.08 -2.13 8.62
N ALA A 327 -4.62 -0.93 8.40
CA ALA A 327 -6.05 -0.67 8.61
C ALA A 327 -6.93 -1.48 7.64
N TYR A 328 -6.51 -1.63 6.39
CA TYR A 328 -7.23 -2.42 5.39
C TYR A 328 -7.16 -3.90 5.71
N SER A 329 -5.97 -4.44 6.03
CA SER A 329 -5.77 -5.81 6.49
C SER A 329 -6.64 -6.13 7.70
N ASN A 330 -6.70 -5.24 8.70
CA ASN A 330 -7.58 -5.41 9.85
C ASN A 330 -9.07 -5.41 9.47
N ALA A 331 -9.46 -4.56 8.52
CA ALA A 331 -10.85 -4.47 8.08
C ALA A 331 -11.32 -5.71 7.32
N VAL A 332 -10.41 -6.39 6.63
CA VAL A 332 -10.71 -7.58 5.81
C VAL A 332 -10.24 -8.89 6.44
N GLY A 333 -9.63 -8.85 7.63
CA GLY A 333 -9.25 -10.01 8.44
C GLY A 333 -7.89 -10.64 8.13
N HIS A 334 -7.21 -10.25 7.05
CA HIS A 334 -5.91 -10.83 6.69
C HIS A 334 -5.06 -9.88 5.83
N GLU A 335 -3.74 -10.04 5.89
CA GLU A 335 -2.81 -9.16 5.17
C GLU A 335 -2.88 -9.32 3.65
N LEU A 336 -2.94 -10.53 3.10
CA LEU A 336 -2.96 -10.74 1.65
C LEU A 336 -4.12 -9.99 0.94
N PRO A 337 -5.39 -10.19 1.35
CA PRO A 337 -6.48 -9.36 0.84
C PRO A 337 -6.36 -7.90 1.25
N GLY A 338 -5.71 -7.56 2.38
CA GLY A 338 -5.46 -6.18 2.80
C GLY A 338 -4.48 -5.41 1.91
N VAL A 339 -3.40 -6.05 1.46
CA VAL A 339 -2.46 -5.52 0.47
C VAL A 339 -3.16 -5.35 -0.87
N SER A 340 -3.99 -6.32 -1.29
CA SER A 340 -4.82 -6.15 -2.49
C SER A 340 -5.85 -5.01 -2.34
N ALA A 341 -6.44 -4.85 -1.15
CA ALA A 341 -7.36 -3.77 -0.82
C ALA A 341 -6.71 -2.39 -0.89
N TYR A 342 -5.37 -2.29 -0.79
CA TYR A 342 -4.66 -1.04 -1.01
C TYR A 342 -4.93 -0.49 -2.42
N HIS A 343 -4.88 -1.38 -3.42
CA HIS A 343 -5.13 -1.07 -4.82
C HIS A 343 -6.63 -1.06 -5.17
N THR A 344 -7.39 -2.05 -4.69
CA THR A 344 -8.79 -2.23 -5.10
C THR A 344 -9.82 -1.55 -4.19
N GLY A 345 -9.45 -1.20 -2.96
CA GLY A 345 -10.34 -0.79 -1.90
C GLY A 345 -11.01 -1.95 -1.15
N VAL A 346 -11.19 -1.79 0.17
CA VAL A 346 -11.80 -2.78 1.08
C VAL A 346 -13.19 -3.25 0.62
N ALA A 347 -13.97 -2.37 -0.01
CA ALA A 347 -15.30 -2.72 -0.50
C ALA A 347 -15.26 -3.85 -1.56
N ASN A 348 -14.27 -3.89 -2.44
CA ASN A 348 -14.17 -4.94 -3.44
C ASN A 348 -13.78 -6.28 -2.81
N ILE A 349 -12.95 -6.26 -1.77
CA ILE A 349 -12.65 -7.47 -0.98
C ILE A 349 -13.90 -8.00 -0.26
N HIS A 350 -14.72 -7.13 0.33
CA HIS A 350 -15.99 -7.56 0.93
C HIS A 350 -16.95 -8.18 -0.10
N LYS A 351 -16.99 -7.66 -1.34
CA LYS A 351 -17.76 -8.28 -2.43
C LYS A 351 -17.20 -9.64 -2.81
N LEU A 352 -15.87 -9.79 -2.88
CA LEU A 352 -15.20 -11.07 -3.12
C LEU A 352 -15.59 -12.10 -2.06
N TYR A 353 -15.52 -11.74 -0.77
CA TYR A 353 -15.95 -12.64 0.30
C TYR A 353 -17.42 -13.03 0.19
N ARG A 354 -18.28 -12.09 -0.23
CA ARG A 354 -19.70 -12.37 -0.43
C ARG A 354 -19.93 -13.40 -1.54
N GLU A 355 -19.25 -13.26 -2.67
CA GLU A 355 -19.37 -14.24 -3.76
C GLU A 355 -18.77 -15.59 -3.35
N TYR A 356 -17.67 -15.60 -2.60
CA TYR A 356 -17.11 -16.83 -2.04
C TYR A 356 -18.11 -17.56 -1.15
N LEU A 357 -18.77 -16.86 -0.21
CA LEU A 357 -19.77 -17.46 0.68
C LEU A 357 -21.00 -17.97 -0.06
N LYS A 358 -21.38 -17.35 -1.18
CA LYS A 358 -22.47 -17.86 -2.03
C LYS A 358 -22.06 -19.13 -2.78
N ALA A 359 -20.83 -19.17 -3.30
CA ALA A 359 -20.28 -20.34 -3.97
C ALA A 359 -19.98 -21.49 -2.99
N HIS A 360 -19.66 -21.17 -1.74
CA HIS A 360 -19.34 -22.11 -0.67
C HIS A 360 -20.20 -21.86 0.58
N PRO A 361 -21.51 -22.14 0.57
CA PRO A 361 -22.42 -21.83 1.68
C PRO A 361 -22.03 -22.44 3.04
N LEU A 362 -21.29 -23.55 3.03
CA LEU A 362 -20.81 -24.20 4.25
C LEU A 362 -19.63 -23.47 4.91
N ALA A 363 -18.95 -22.57 4.18
CA ALA A 363 -17.85 -21.75 4.67
C ALA A 363 -18.20 -20.97 5.94
N VAL A 364 -19.46 -20.51 6.05
CA VAL A 364 -19.95 -19.75 7.23
C VAL A 364 -20.01 -20.58 8.52
N ARG A 365 -19.81 -21.91 8.45
CA ARG A 365 -19.89 -22.86 9.57
C ARG A 365 -18.62 -23.70 9.75
N SER A 366 -17.60 -23.51 8.91
CA SER A 366 -16.33 -24.21 8.97
C SER A 366 -15.24 -23.30 9.51
N GLU A 367 -14.10 -23.89 9.85
CA GLU A 367 -12.86 -23.19 10.22
C GLU A 367 -12.14 -22.62 8.98
N GLN A 368 -12.90 -22.14 7.98
CA GLN A 368 -12.32 -21.52 6.77
C GLN A 368 -11.91 -20.08 7.04
N HIS A 369 -10.83 -19.67 6.39
CA HIS A 369 -10.26 -18.35 6.59
C HIS A 369 -10.50 -17.45 5.37
N VAL A 370 -10.55 -16.13 5.60
CA VAL A 370 -10.73 -15.14 4.52
C VAL A 370 -9.59 -15.14 3.49
N SER A 371 -8.42 -15.66 3.85
CA SER A 371 -7.31 -15.90 2.91
C SER A 371 -7.69 -16.93 1.84
N ASP A 372 -8.46 -17.97 2.18
CA ASP A 372 -8.89 -19.00 1.24
C ASP A 372 -9.87 -18.42 0.24
N ALA A 373 -10.80 -17.57 0.70
CA ALA A 373 -11.67 -16.80 -0.18
C ALA A 373 -10.89 -15.88 -1.10
N TYR A 374 -9.86 -15.21 -0.58
CA TYR A 374 -8.99 -14.37 -1.40
C TYR A 374 -8.28 -15.20 -2.48
N MET A 375 -7.70 -16.35 -2.11
CA MET A 375 -7.04 -17.25 -3.07
C MET A 375 -8.01 -17.69 -4.16
N TRP A 376 -9.21 -18.12 -3.78
CA TRP A 376 -10.28 -18.46 -4.74
C TRP A 376 -10.62 -17.27 -5.63
N GLY A 377 -10.81 -16.08 -5.06
CA GLY A 377 -11.22 -14.89 -5.80
C GLY A 377 -10.15 -14.34 -6.75
N VAL A 378 -8.87 -14.70 -6.57
CA VAL A 378 -7.79 -14.37 -7.51
C VAL A 378 -7.44 -15.52 -8.47
N THR A 379 -8.14 -16.64 -8.40
CA THR A 379 -7.94 -17.83 -9.25
C THR A 379 -9.28 -18.23 -9.86
N ASP A 380 -9.91 -19.31 -9.39
CA ASP A 380 -11.11 -19.94 -9.96
C ASP A 380 -12.35 -19.04 -9.88
N GLY A 381 -12.46 -18.29 -8.78
CA GLY A 381 -13.55 -17.36 -8.52
C GLY A 381 -13.44 -16.04 -9.26
N PHE A 382 -12.33 -15.77 -9.95
CA PHE A 382 -12.02 -14.44 -10.46
C PHE A 382 -13.11 -13.88 -11.37
N GLU A 383 -13.60 -14.65 -12.34
CA GLU A 383 -14.65 -14.19 -13.27
C GLU A 383 -15.96 -13.84 -12.54
N GLN A 384 -16.30 -14.56 -11.47
CA GLN A 384 -17.49 -14.27 -10.67
C GLN A 384 -17.33 -12.99 -9.86
N VAL A 385 -16.15 -12.76 -9.30
CA VAL A 385 -15.82 -11.56 -8.54
C VAL A 385 -15.77 -10.34 -9.47
N ASP A 386 -15.16 -10.48 -10.65
CA ASP A 386 -15.00 -9.39 -11.61
C ASP A 386 -16.35 -8.93 -12.17
N ALA A 387 -17.26 -9.86 -12.44
CA ALA A 387 -18.61 -9.56 -12.92
C ALA A 387 -19.43 -8.65 -11.98
N VAL A 388 -19.09 -8.55 -10.70
CA VAL A 388 -19.87 -7.80 -9.68
C VAL A 388 -19.07 -6.73 -8.95
N SER A 389 -17.81 -6.51 -9.31
CA SER A 389 -16.90 -5.61 -8.60
C SER A 389 -15.99 -4.86 -9.57
N SER A 390 -15.23 -3.88 -9.05
CA SER A 390 -14.13 -3.28 -9.82
C SER A 390 -12.79 -3.88 -9.42
N PHE A 391 -12.78 -5.14 -8.94
CA PHE A 391 -11.55 -5.83 -8.58
C PHE A 391 -10.62 -5.91 -9.78
N GLY A 392 -11.10 -6.39 -10.93
CA GLY A 392 -10.37 -6.26 -12.18
C GLY A 392 -9.13 -7.16 -12.26
N PRO A 393 -8.62 -7.39 -13.49
CA PRO A 393 -7.37 -8.13 -13.70
C PRO A 393 -6.15 -7.51 -13.00
N HIS A 394 -6.17 -6.20 -12.75
CA HIS A 394 -5.09 -5.46 -12.10
C HIS A 394 -4.97 -5.77 -10.60
N SER A 395 -6.10 -5.81 -9.88
CA SER A 395 -6.06 -6.10 -8.44
C SER A 395 -5.80 -7.58 -8.16
N ARG A 396 -6.25 -8.46 -9.06
CA ARG A 396 -5.96 -9.90 -9.04
C ARG A 396 -4.47 -10.19 -8.89
N ILE A 397 -3.64 -9.42 -9.56
CA ILE A 397 -2.19 -9.65 -9.62
C ILE A 397 -1.38 -8.80 -8.65
N TYR A 398 -2.02 -7.99 -7.80
CA TYR A 398 -1.32 -6.98 -7.00
C TYR A 398 -0.34 -7.58 -5.99
N VAL A 399 -0.81 -8.57 -5.20
CA VAL A 399 0.05 -9.32 -4.27
C VAL A 399 1.17 -10.06 -5.00
N LEU A 400 0.89 -10.58 -6.20
CA LEU A 400 1.89 -11.29 -7.01
C LEU A 400 3.00 -10.36 -7.50
N LYS A 401 2.66 -9.12 -7.88
CA LYS A 401 3.64 -8.08 -8.24
C LYS A 401 4.52 -7.70 -7.05
N ALA A 402 3.91 -7.44 -5.89
CA ALA A 402 4.64 -7.08 -4.67
C ALA A 402 5.61 -8.20 -4.26
N TYR A 403 5.14 -9.45 -4.31
CA TYR A 403 5.99 -10.60 -4.07
C TYR A 403 7.09 -10.74 -5.13
N GLY A 404 6.79 -10.57 -6.41
CA GLY A 404 7.78 -10.62 -7.49
C GLY A 404 8.90 -9.58 -7.31
N ALA A 405 8.53 -8.35 -6.96
CA ALA A 405 9.47 -7.27 -6.64
C ALA A 405 10.34 -7.59 -5.40
N LEU A 406 9.72 -8.13 -4.35
CA LEU A 406 10.43 -8.58 -3.15
C LEU A 406 11.49 -9.63 -3.50
N ARG A 407 11.09 -10.70 -4.19
CA ARG A 407 11.98 -11.81 -4.58
C ARG A 407 13.12 -11.36 -5.48
N ALA A 408 12.90 -10.35 -6.32
CA ALA A 408 13.93 -9.81 -7.21
C ALA A 408 15.09 -9.14 -6.45
N THR A 409 14.83 -8.64 -5.25
CA THR A 409 15.79 -7.86 -4.45
C THR A 409 16.12 -8.51 -3.10
N GLU A 410 15.51 -9.65 -2.78
CA GLU A 410 15.53 -10.23 -1.43
C GLU A 410 16.92 -10.60 -0.90
N ALA A 411 17.86 -10.87 -1.80
CA ALA A 411 19.23 -11.26 -1.52
C ALA A 411 20.20 -10.07 -1.47
N GLN A 412 19.75 -8.86 -1.84
CA GLN A 412 20.60 -7.67 -1.75
C GLN A 412 20.80 -7.31 -0.28
N LEU A 413 22.04 -6.95 0.06
CA LEU A 413 22.37 -6.45 1.39
C LEU A 413 21.88 -5.02 1.53
N ILE A 414 21.19 -4.77 2.64
CA ILE A 414 20.78 -3.46 3.13
C ILE A 414 21.79 -3.09 4.20
N ASP A 415 22.49 -1.98 4.01
CA ASP A 415 23.41 -1.41 4.99
C ASP A 415 22.68 -0.34 5.82
N PRO A 416 22.37 -0.59 7.11
CA PRO A 416 21.72 0.41 7.96
C PRO A 416 22.51 1.71 8.11
N SER A 417 23.82 1.72 7.84
CA SER A 417 24.63 2.94 7.88
C SER A 417 24.27 3.95 6.78
N GLU A 418 23.65 3.49 5.69
CA GLU A 418 23.11 4.32 4.60
C GLU A 418 21.72 4.88 4.91
N THR A 419 21.08 4.42 6.00
CA THR A 419 19.73 4.86 6.38
C THR A 419 19.70 6.35 6.71
N ALA A 420 18.65 7.03 6.26
CA ALA A 420 18.53 8.47 6.41
C ALA A 420 18.49 8.90 7.87
N ARG A 421 19.45 9.74 8.30
CA ARG A 421 19.49 10.31 9.66
C ARG A 421 19.30 11.81 9.60
N VAL A 422 18.10 12.26 9.94
CA VAL A 422 17.65 13.65 9.72
C VAL A 422 16.77 14.14 10.85
N GLU A 423 16.63 15.45 10.96
CA GLU A 423 15.70 16.11 11.87
C GLU A 423 14.61 16.76 11.05
N ARG A 424 13.35 16.32 11.22
CA ARG A 424 12.20 17.06 10.69
C ARG A 424 11.88 18.19 11.66
N VAL A 425 11.89 19.41 11.16
CA VAL A 425 11.78 20.61 11.98
C VAL A 425 10.67 21.53 11.51
N GLN A 426 10.20 22.35 12.45
CA GLN A 426 9.33 23.49 12.22
C GLN A 426 9.92 24.71 12.95
N ILE A 427 9.72 25.89 12.38
CA ILE A 427 10.08 27.14 13.06
C ILE A 427 9.16 27.33 14.29
N ALA A 428 9.68 27.91 15.37
CA ALA A 428 8.91 28.19 16.56
C ALA A 428 7.79 29.20 16.27
N GLU A 429 6.68 29.10 17.01
CA GLU A 429 5.54 29.99 16.82
C GLU A 429 5.95 31.46 16.98
N GLY A 430 5.60 32.30 16.00
CA GLY A 430 5.96 33.73 15.98
C GLY A 430 7.37 34.04 15.46
N GLU A 431 8.21 33.03 15.24
CA GLU A 431 9.54 33.19 14.66
C GLU A 431 9.51 33.20 13.12
N ARG A 432 10.52 33.83 12.52
CA ARG A 432 10.69 33.93 11.07
C ARG A 432 12.16 33.96 10.70
N ILE A 433 12.55 33.15 9.72
CA ILE A 433 13.92 33.12 9.20
C ILE A 433 13.95 32.84 7.69
N THR A 434 14.96 33.37 6.99
CA THR A 434 15.20 33.03 5.59
C THR A 434 16.06 31.76 5.48
N LEU A 435 15.91 31.00 4.40
CA LEU A 435 16.76 29.82 4.16
C LEU A 435 18.24 30.20 4.12
N GLU A 436 18.57 31.32 3.49
CA GLU A 436 19.94 31.86 3.48
C GLU A 436 20.49 32.03 4.90
N ARG A 437 19.75 32.70 5.79
CA ARG A 437 20.18 32.93 7.17
C ARG A 437 20.32 31.62 7.96
N LEU A 438 19.44 30.66 7.72
CA LEU A 438 19.50 29.34 8.33
C LEU A 438 20.76 28.58 7.89
N LEU A 439 21.06 28.57 6.59
CA LEU A 439 22.22 27.87 6.05
C LEU A 439 23.54 28.57 6.41
N GLU A 440 23.59 29.91 6.43
CA GLU A 440 24.72 30.69 6.95
C GLU A 440 25.03 30.33 8.41
N ALA A 441 24.01 30.11 9.25
CA ALA A 441 24.21 29.70 10.63
C ALA A 441 24.78 28.27 10.76
N LEU A 442 24.51 27.41 9.78
CA LEU A 442 25.04 26.04 9.73
C LEU A 442 26.45 25.97 9.13
N GLU A 443 26.86 26.93 8.30
CA GLU A 443 28.15 26.94 7.59
C GLU A 443 29.37 26.70 8.51
N PRO A 444 29.52 27.36 9.68
CA PRO A 444 30.69 27.19 10.54
C PRO A 444 30.86 25.76 11.09
N VAL A 445 29.79 24.97 11.08
CA VAL A 445 29.71 23.62 11.64
C VAL A 445 29.34 22.57 10.60
N GLU A 446 29.13 22.97 9.35
CA GLU A 446 28.64 22.13 8.26
C GLU A 446 29.51 20.89 8.05
N ARG A 447 30.84 21.04 8.09
CA ARG A 447 31.80 19.93 7.94
C ARG A 447 31.69 18.85 9.03
N ARG A 448 30.96 19.12 10.12
CA ARG A 448 30.72 18.17 11.21
C ARG A 448 29.33 17.53 11.15
N LEU A 449 28.42 18.06 10.33
CA LEU A 449 27.06 17.54 10.20
C LEU A 449 27.02 16.44 9.15
N ASN A 450 26.31 15.37 9.45
CA ASN A 450 26.02 14.31 8.48
C ASN A 450 24.76 14.69 7.70
N TRP A 451 24.93 15.08 6.43
CA TRP A 451 23.83 15.39 5.50
C TRP A 451 23.14 14.15 4.92
N SER A 452 23.47 12.97 5.45
CA SER A 452 22.86 11.72 5.07
C SER A 452 23.04 11.46 3.56
N TYR A 453 21.97 11.17 2.83
CA TYR A 453 22.01 10.90 1.39
C TYR A 453 22.16 12.17 0.52
N ALA A 454 22.20 13.36 1.13
CA ALA A 454 22.40 14.61 0.39
C ALA A 454 23.90 14.90 0.19
N ASP A 455 24.35 14.76 -1.06
CA ASP A 455 25.75 14.80 -1.49
C ASP A 455 26.16 16.08 -2.25
N GLY A 456 25.27 17.08 -2.33
CA GLY A 456 25.49 18.34 -3.04
C GLY A 456 26.77 19.07 -2.64
N GLU A 457 27.32 19.87 -3.56
CA GLU A 457 28.57 20.61 -3.35
C GLU A 457 28.42 21.76 -2.34
N THR A 458 27.22 22.32 -2.23
CA THR A 458 26.90 23.44 -1.32
C THR A 458 25.81 23.06 -0.32
N ALA A 459 25.76 23.75 0.82
CA ALA A 459 24.69 23.59 1.82
C ALA A 459 23.29 23.76 1.21
N TYR A 460 23.13 24.67 0.23
CA TYR A 460 21.86 24.84 -0.47
C TYR A 460 21.49 23.63 -1.33
N GLN A 461 22.45 23.07 -2.07
CA GLN A 461 22.22 21.86 -2.88
C GLN A 461 21.87 20.67 -1.99
N ARG A 462 22.57 20.50 -0.86
CA ARG A 462 22.25 19.45 0.13
C ARG A 462 20.88 19.65 0.75
N PHE A 463 20.55 20.88 1.15
CA PHE A 463 19.21 21.21 1.67
C PHE A 463 18.11 20.87 0.65
N ARG A 464 18.30 21.22 -0.62
CA ARG A 464 17.36 20.89 -1.70
C ARG A 464 17.21 19.38 -1.90
N GLN A 465 18.30 18.61 -1.87
CA GLN A 465 18.26 17.15 -1.97
C GLN A 465 17.56 16.51 -0.76
N LEU A 466 17.77 17.06 0.45
CA LEU A 466 17.11 16.61 1.68
C LEU A 466 15.63 17.01 1.75
N ASN A 467 15.21 18.00 0.97
CA ASN A 467 13.85 18.54 0.97
C ASN A 467 13.21 18.49 -0.43
N PRO A 468 13.07 17.30 -1.05
CA PRO A 468 12.52 17.17 -2.40
C PRO A 468 11.06 17.65 -2.51
N HIS A 469 10.35 17.74 -1.38
CA HIS A 469 8.99 18.28 -1.29
C HIS A 469 8.89 19.79 -1.45
N ILE A 470 10.00 20.53 -1.31
CA ILE A 470 10.03 21.97 -1.56
C ILE A 470 10.58 22.19 -2.97
N LYS A 471 9.81 22.83 -3.87
CA LYS A 471 10.19 23.02 -5.27
C LYS A 471 11.28 24.10 -5.48
N LEU A 472 12.43 23.90 -4.84
CA LEU A 472 13.57 24.81 -4.88
C LEU A 472 14.29 24.73 -6.25
N PRO A 473 14.67 25.88 -6.83
CA PRO A 473 15.38 25.93 -8.10
C PRO A 473 16.80 25.37 -7.98
N MET A 474 17.35 24.87 -9.09
CA MET A 474 18.78 24.58 -9.15
C MET A 474 19.63 25.84 -9.06
N ALA A 475 20.82 25.69 -8.48
CA ALA A 475 21.82 26.75 -8.40
C ALA A 475 23.16 26.20 -8.93
N PRO A 476 23.41 26.28 -10.26
CA PRO A 476 24.68 25.86 -10.83
C PRO A 476 25.78 26.85 -10.45
N GLY A 477 26.81 26.38 -9.74
CA GLY A 477 28.07 27.12 -9.57
C GLY A 477 28.05 28.34 -8.63
N THR A 478 26.99 28.60 -7.87
CA THR A 478 26.96 29.70 -6.89
C THR A 478 27.15 29.21 -5.46
N SER A 479 28.09 29.82 -4.73
CA SER A 479 28.24 29.70 -3.28
C SER A 479 27.15 30.55 -2.58
N GLY A 480 25.92 30.05 -2.51
CA GLY A 480 24.83 30.76 -1.84
C GLY A 480 23.44 30.28 -2.24
N VAL A 481 22.43 30.81 -1.56
CA VAL A 481 21.02 30.54 -1.85
C VAL A 481 20.57 31.47 -2.99
N PRO A 482 20.05 30.94 -4.12
CA PRO A 482 19.55 31.78 -5.20
C PRO A 482 18.32 32.58 -4.74
N ALA A 483 18.14 33.80 -5.25
CA ALA A 483 17.05 34.69 -4.81
C ALA A 483 15.65 34.04 -4.93
N ASN A 484 15.41 33.30 -6.01
CA ASN A 484 14.17 32.55 -6.25
C ASN A 484 14.07 31.21 -5.47
N GLY A 485 15.07 30.87 -4.66
CA GLY A 485 15.09 29.73 -3.73
C GLY A 485 15.21 30.15 -2.26
N ASN A 486 15.37 31.44 -1.96
CA ASN A 486 15.49 31.95 -0.60
C ASN A 486 14.11 32.06 0.07
N ILE A 487 13.60 30.92 0.52
CA ILE A 487 12.30 30.82 1.19
C ILE A 487 12.32 31.46 2.57
N VAL A 488 11.15 31.93 3.00
CA VAL A 488 10.89 32.40 4.36
C VAL A 488 10.22 31.27 5.13
N LEU A 489 10.94 30.73 6.10
CA LEU A 489 10.48 29.71 7.02
C LEU A 489 9.81 30.39 8.21
N THR A 490 8.58 29.99 8.51
CA THR A 490 7.80 30.56 9.61
C THR A 490 6.77 29.54 10.11
N ALA A 491 6.36 29.73 11.37
CA ALA A 491 5.11 29.19 11.90
C ALA A 491 4.26 30.39 12.31
N GLU A 492 3.53 30.97 11.35
CA GLU A 492 2.58 32.05 11.65
C GLU A 492 1.46 31.52 12.54
N ALA A 493 1.05 32.32 13.54
CA ALA A 493 -0.12 32.02 14.35
C ALA A 493 -1.38 31.98 13.45
N GLY A 494 -1.81 30.78 13.05
CA GLY A 494 -2.96 30.55 12.18
C GLY A 494 -2.63 30.24 10.71
N GLY A 495 -1.36 30.12 10.33
CA GLY A 495 -0.92 29.59 9.04
C GLY A 495 -0.39 28.14 9.13
N ASP A 496 -0.25 27.45 8.00
CA ASP A 496 0.32 26.10 7.97
C ASP A 496 1.82 26.15 8.29
N PRO A 497 2.30 25.45 9.34
CA PRO A 497 3.71 25.49 9.70
C PRO A 497 4.57 24.85 8.62
N VAL A 498 5.61 25.55 8.19
CA VAL A 498 6.53 25.04 7.17
C VAL A 498 7.38 23.92 7.77
N ARG A 499 7.15 22.69 7.33
CA ARG A 499 7.91 21.50 7.70
C ARG A 499 9.04 21.23 6.71
N PHE A 500 10.25 21.07 7.22
CA PHE A 500 11.43 20.78 6.42
C PHE A 500 12.41 19.90 7.22
N PHE A 501 13.41 19.38 6.53
CA PHE A 501 14.41 18.47 7.08
C PHE A 501 15.77 19.15 7.12
N LEU A 502 16.49 18.89 8.20
CA LEU A 502 17.87 19.28 8.42
C LEU A 502 18.72 18.03 8.73
N PRO A 503 20.05 18.09 8.52
CA PRO A 503 20.94 17.00 8.91
C PRO A 503 20.83 16.71 10.42
N ALA A 504 21.06 15.45 10.82
CA ALA A 504 21.06 15.10 12.24
C ALA A 504 22.05 15.96 13.05
N GLY A 505 21.60 16.46 14.20
CA GLY A 505 22.35 17.36 15.08
C GLY A 505 22.28 18.85 14.68
N ALA A 506 21.49 19.21 13.66
CA ALA A 506 21.34 20.60 13.22
C ALA A 506 20.71 21.48 14.30
N ASP A 507 19.67 21.03 14.99
CA ASP A 507 19.04 21.78 16.09
C ASP A 507 20.07 22.20 17.15
N ALA A 508 20.84 21.22 17.65
CA ALA A 508 21.90 21.46 18.62
C ALA A 508 23.03 22.34 18.06
N ALA A 509 23.25 22.32 16.74
CA ALA A 509 24.25 23.17 16.07
C ALA A 509 23.80 24.62 15.96
N LEU A 510 22.54 24.85 15.57
CA LEU A 510 21.92 26.18 15.48
C LEU A 510 21.89 26.88 16.86
N LYS A 511 21.47 26.16 17.91
CA LYS A 511 21.51 26.66 19.29
C LYS A 511 22.90 27.10 19.74
N ARG A 512 23.95 26.32 19.39
CA ARG A 512 25.35 26.65 19.73
C ARG A 512 25.86 27.92 19.07
N VAL A 513 25.36 28.27 17.88
CA VAL A 513 25.71 29.51 17.18
C VAL A 513 24.76 30.68 17.52
N GLY A 514 23.88 30.48 18.50
CA GLY A 514 22.95 31.51 18.98
C GLY A 514 21.68 31.67 18.14
N LEU A 515 21.36 30.70 17.28
CA LEU A 515 20.12 30.69 16.52
C LEU A 515 19.16 29.62 17.07
N ASP A 516 18.30 30.02 18.00
CA ASP A 516 17.30 29.14 18.63
C ASP A 516 15.88 29.49 18.14
N VAL A 517 15.61 29.14 16.87
CA VAL A 517 14.36 29.50 16.16
C VAL A 517 13.52 28.27 15.80
N LEU A 518 13.98 27.07 16.15
CA LEU A 518 13.26 25.82 15.90
C LEU A 518 12.29 25.52 17.05
N GLY A 519 11.05 25.19 16.72
CA GLY A 519 10.01 24.81 17.69
C GLY A 519 9.92 23.30 17.83
N THR A 520 9.20 22.66 16.90
CA THR A 520 9.06 21.20 16.87
C THR A 520 10.26 20.56 16.16
N VAL A 521 10.88 19.57 16.81
CA VAL A 521 11.94 18.74 16.22
C VAL A 521 11.54 17.27 16.37
N THR A 522 11.44 16.56 15.25
CA THR A 522 11.19 15.11 15.22
C THR A 522 12.41 14.43 14.58
N PRO A 523 13.23 13.70 15.34
CA PRO A 523 14.35 12.96 14.78
C PRO A 523 13.87 11.76 13.97
N PHE A 524 14.52 11.52 12.84
CA PHE A 524 14.50 10.26 12.12
C PHE A 524 15.86 9.60 12.31
N ASN A 525 15.88 8.57 13.15
CA ASN A 525 17.03 7.75 13.51
C ASN A 525 16.63 6.28 13.72
N ASP A 526 17.55 5.44 14.16
CA ASP A 526 17.34 3.99 14.38
C ASP A 526 16.18 3.65 15.34
N GLU A 527 15.71 4.59 16.15
CA GLU A 527 14.62 4.41 17.12
C GLU A 527 13.24 4.88 16.61
N THR A 528 13.18 5.53 15.44
CA THR A 528 11.98 6.20 14.88
C THR A 528 10.72 5.35 14.93
N PHE A 529 10.86 4.06 14.59
CA PHE A 529 9.77 3.09 14.55
C PHE A 529 9.97 1.94 15.53
N ALA A 530 10.88 2.07 16.51
CA ALA A 530 10.97 1.13 17.61
C ALA A 530 9.64 1.07 18.37
N VAL A 531 9.26 -0.12 18.82
CA VAL A 531 8.06 -0.32 19.65
C VAL A 531 8.50 -0.46 21.09
N ASP A 532 8.05 0.46 21.95
CA ASP A 532 8.08 0.21 23.38
C ASP A 532 6.96 -0.78 23.72
N ARG A 533 7.35 -2.03 24.03
CA ARG A 533 6.40 -3.11 24.36
C ARG A 533 5.55 -2.78 25.59
N ASN A 534 5.99 -1.87 26.45
CA ASN A 534 5.22 -1.42 27.61
C ASN A 534 4.02 -0.56 27.22
N GLU A 535 4.01 -0.01 26.01
CA GLU A 535 2.85 0.73 25.54
C GLU A 535 1.67 -0.21 25.32
N ILE A 536 1.88 -1.47 24.91
CA ILE A 536 0.83 -2.45 24.55
C ILE A 536 -0.09 -2.77 25.74
N THR A 537 -1.38 -2.52 25.57
CA THR A 537 -2.43 -2.69 26.57
C THR A 537 -3.30 -3.92 26.29
N PRO A 538 -4.12 -4.38 27.26
CA PRO A 538 -5.13 -5.41 26.99
C PRO A 538 -6.09 -5.04 25.86
N THR A 539 -6.43 -3.76 25.69
CA THR A 539 -7.29 -3.27 24.58
C THR A 539 -6.68 -3.56 23.21
N ASP A 540 -5.35 -3.51 23.06
CA ASP A 540 -4.69 -3.83 21.80
C ASP A 540 -4.80 -5.32 21.48
N ARG A 541 -4.62 -6.18 22.49
CA ARG A 541 -4.81 -7.63 22.35
C ARG A 541 -6.27 -7.98 22.06
N GLU A 542 -7.23 -7.27 22.66
CA GLU A 542 -8.64 -7.44 22.33
C GLU A 542 -8.96 -6.99 20.91
N TYR A 543 -8.25 -6.01 20.36
CA TYR A 543 -8.40 -5.63 18.97
C TYR A 543 -7.75 -6.61 18.01
N GLU A 544 -6.58 -7.15 18.36
CA GLU A 544 -5.94 -8.24 17.62
C GLU A 544 -6.82 -9.49 17.56
N ALA A 545 -7.37 -9.91 18.70
CA ALA A 545 -8.33 -11.03 18.74
C ALA A 545 -9.63 -10.75 17.97
N LEU A 546 -10.05 -9.47 17.86
CA LEU A 546 -11.17 -9.13 16.95
C LEU A 546 -10.75 -9.32 15.49
N VAL A 547 -9.53 -8.95 15.11
CA VAL A 547 -9.03 -9.14 13.74
C VAL A 547 -8.90 -10.63 13.41
N GLU A 548 -8.46 -11.46 14.35
CA GLU A 548 -8.47 -12.93 14.23
C GLU A 548 -9.88 -13.47 13.99
N ASP A 549 -10.87 -13.04 14.80
CA ASP A 549 -12.27 -13.41 14.57
C ASP A 549 -12.75 -13.01 13.16
N ILE A 550 -12.34 -11.84 12.66
CA ILE A 550 -12.67 -11.37 11.30
C ILE A 550 -12.07 -12.30 10.25
N GLY A 551 -10.84 -12.76 10.48
CA GLY A 551 -10.16 -13.75 9.66
C GLY A 551 -10.97 -15.03 9.46
N GLU A 552 -11.69 -15.47 10.49
CA GLU A 552 -12.61 -16.62 10.47
C GLU A 552 -14.04 -16.24 10.00
N PHE A 553 -14.14 -15.30 9.05
CA PHE A 553 -15.42 -14.75 8.59
C PHE A 553 -16.29 -14.15 9.71
N GLY A 554 -15.69 -13.56 10.74
CA GLY A 554 -16.37 -12.89 11.86
C GLY A 554 -17.07 -11.57 11.51
N PHE A 555 -17.58 -11.41 10.28
CA PHE A 555 -18.39 -10.27 9.82
C PHE A 555 -19.80 -10.31 10.44
N THR A 556 -19.90 -9.99 11.72
CA THR A 556 -21.13 -10.10 12.51
C THR A 556 -21.53 -8.79 13.18
N ARG A 557 -22.81 -8.66 13.57
CA ARG A 557 -23.27 -7.50 14.37
C ARG A 557 -22.54 -7.42 15.72
N GLY A 558 -22.23 -8.56 16.34
CA GLY A 558 -21.50 -8.64 17.61
C GLY A 558 -20.09 -8.08 17.49
N ASN A 559 -19.35 -8.51 16.47
CA ASN A 559 -17.99 -8.04 16.20
C ASN A 559 -17.97 -6.57 15.76
N LYS A 560 -18.97 -6.13 14.99
CA LYS A 560 -19.13 -4.70 14.66
C LYS A 560 -19.34 -3.86 15.92
N ALA A 561 -20.17 -4.32 16.85
CA ALA A 561 -20.35 -3.64 18.14
C ALA A 561 -19.08 -3.67 19.01
N ARG A 562 -18.30 -4.76 18.96
CA ARG A 562 -16.99 -4.87 19.62
C ARG A 562 -16.00 -3.85 19.06
N LEU A 563 -15.92 -3.70 17.73
CA LEU A 563 -15.09 -2.70 17.06
C LEU A 563 -15.42 -1.27 17.52
N GLU A 564 -16.70 -0.91 17.63
CA GLU A 564 -17.13 0.42 18.08
C GLU A 564 -16.70 0.72 19.53
N ARG A 565 -16.74 -0.29 20.41
CA ARG A 565 -16.25 -0.15 21.80
C ARG A 565 -14.73 0.00 21.83
N LEU A 566 -14.00 -0.85 21.12
CA LEU A 566 -12.54 -0.81 21.04
C LEU A 566 -12.05 0.51 20.44
N TYR A 567 -12.72 1.01 19.39
CA TYR A 567 -12.43 2.33 18.82
C TYR A 567 -12.52 3.44 19.89
N SER A 568 -13.57 3.41 20.71
CA SER A 568 -13.77 4.41 21.76
C SER A 568 -12.68 4.32 22.84
N GLN A 569 -12.27 3.11 23.23
CA GLN A 569 -11.21 2.86 24.20
C GLN A 569 -9.83 3.26 23.66
N MET A 570 -9.47 2.85 22.44
CA MET A 570 -8.20 3.20 21.81
C MET A 570 -8.07 4.71 21.58
N ARG A 571 -9.15 5.38 21.19
CA ARG A 571 -9.18 6.84 21.08
C ARG A 571 -9.00 7.53 22.44
N ALA A 572 -9.56 6.96 23.51
CA ALA A 572 -9.34 7.47 24.87
C ALA A 572 -7.88 7.29 25.31
N LEU A 573 -7.27 6.12 25.06
CA LEU A 573 -5.86 5.86 25.34
C LEU A 573 -4.94 6.82 24.58
N ALA A 574 -5.21 7.10 23.31
CA ALA A 574 -4.45 8.07 22.51
C ALA A 574 -4.59 9.51 23.05
N ARG A 575 -5.76 9.90 23.55
CA ARG A 575 -5.94 11.22 24.18
C ARG A 575 -5.22 11.34 25.52
N GLN A 576 -5.13 10.25 26.28
CA GLN A 576 -4.40 10.21 27.55
C GLN A 576 -2.89 10.21 27.35
N ASN A 577 -2.42 9.79 26.16
CA ASN A 577 -1.00 9.68 25.82
C ASN A 577 -0.73 10.42 24.50
N PRO A 578 -0.85 11.76 24.46
CA PRO A 578 -0.71 12.54 23.23
C PRO A 578 0.68 12.38 22.59
N ASP A 579 1.73 12.23 23.39
CA ASP A 579 3.12 12.11 22.92
C ASP A 579 3.49 10.69 22.46
N SER A 580 2.63 9.70 22.73
CA SER A 580 2.86 8.32 22.30
C SER A 580 2.51 8.17 20.82
N ARG A 581 3.54 8.06 19.97
CA ARG A 581 3.37 7.73 18.54
C ARG A 581 2.59 6.44 18.37
N TYR A 582 2.87 5.40 19.16
CA TYR A 582 2.16 4.12 19.07
C TYR A 582 0.66 4.27 19.31
N ARG A 583 0.27 5.00 20.35
CA ARG A 583 -1.15 5.20 20.70
C ARG A 583 -1.87 6.00 19.62
N GLN A 584 -1.23 7.03 19.05
CA GLN A 584 -1.78 7.76 17.90
C GLN A 584 -1.93 6.85 16.67
N THR A 585 -0.92 6.02 16.37
CA THR A 585 -0.95 5.04 15.27
C THR A 585 -2.13 4.07 15.42
N GLN A 586 -2.28 3.41 16.58
CA GLN A 586 -3.36 2.45 16.81
C GLN A 586 -4.74 3.08 16.71
N ALA A 587 -4.93 4.27 17.30
CA ALA A 587 -6.20 4.99 17.24
C ALA A 587 -6.60 5.40 15.82
N LYS A 588 -5.61 5.74 14.97
CA LYS A 588 -5.85 6.03 13.56
C LYS A 588 -6.22 4.75 12.79
N ILE A 589 -5.47 3.66 12.96
CA ILE A 589 -5.70 2.38 12.30
C ILE A 589 -7.13 1.86 12.57
N ILE A 590 -7.53 1.79 13.84
CA ILE A 590 -8.88 1.33 14.20
C ILE A 590 -9.97 2.32 13.73
N GLY A 591 -9.66 3.61 13.66
CA GLY A 591 -10.56 4.63 13.10
C GLY A 591 -10.83 4.43 11.61
N ILE A 592 -9.80 4.09 10.84
CA ILE A 592 -9.91 3.78 9.40
C ILE A 592 -10.68 2.46 9.22
N HIS A 593 -10.31 1.39 9.92
CA HIS A 593 -11.03 0.10 9.91
C HIS A 593 -12.54 0.30 10.14
N ARG A 594 -12.89 1.01 11.21
CA ARG A 594 -14.28 1.31 11.57
C ARG A 594 -15.07 1.99 10.44
N THR A 595 -14.43 2.85 9.66
CA THR A 595 -15.10 3.54 8.54
C THR A 595 -15.58 2.54 7.49
N PHE A 596 -14.81 1.50 7.17
CA PHE A 596 -15.20 0.49 6.19
C PHE A 596 -16.34 -0.42 6.68
N TRP A 597 -16.36 -0.70 7.98
CA TRP A 597 -17.41 -1.50 8.62
C TRP A 597 -18.75 -0.75 8.78
N ARG A 598 -18.80 0.51 8.35
CA ARG A 598 -20.02 1.34 8.27
C ARG A 598 -20.56 1.47 6.85
N THR A 599 -19.88 0.89 5.87
CA THR A 599 -20.30 0.96 4.46
C THR A 599 -21.45 -0.01 4.18
N SER A 600 -22.24 0.29 3.15
CA SER A 600 -23.30 -0.62 2.67
C SER A 600 -22.75 -1.96 2.17
N THR A 601 -21.51 -1.98 1.66
CA THR A 601 -20.87 -3.22 1.22
C THR A 601 -20.58 -4.17 2.36
N PHE A 602 -20.15 -3.64 3.52
CA PHE A 602 -20.03 -4.44 4.74
C PHE A 602 -21.39 -4.99 5.19
N GLU A 603 -22.43 -4.15 5.20
CA GLU A 603 -23.79 -4.59 5.58
C GLU A 603 -24.31 -5.72 4.67
N SER A 604 -24.02 -5.64 3.36
CA SER A 604 -24.36 -6.69 2.39
C SER A 604 -23.63 -8.01 2.67
N LEU A 605 -22.34 -7.97 3.02
CA LEU A 605 -21.57 -9.15 3.43
C LEU A 605 -22.13 -9.77 4.71
N LEU A 606 -22.38 -8.95 5.73
CA LEU A 606 -22.98 -9.37 6.99
C LEU A 606 -24.35 -10.05 6.76
N GLN A 607 -25.22 -9.44 5.95
CA GLN A 607 -26.54 -10.00 5.65
C GLN A 607 -26.44 -11.33 4.90
N THR A 608 -25.50 -11.44 3.95
CA THR A 608 -25.28 -12.70 3.21
C THR A 608 -24.88 -13.81 4.17
N ARG A 609 -23.92 -13.56 5.06
CA ARG A 609 -23.48 -14.51 6.09
C ARG A 609 -24.62 -14.92 7.01
N GLU A 610 -25.39 -13.96 7.53
CA GLU A 610 -26.52 -14.24 8.42
C GLU A 610 -27.61 -15.07 7.74
N ASN A 611 -27.95 -14.74 6.49
CA ASN A 611 -28.92 -15.50 5.72
C ASN A 611 -28.48 -16.96 5.55
N LEU A 612 -27.22 -17.19 5.17
CA LEU A 612 -26.67 -18.54 5.00
C LEU A 612 -26.68 -19.35 6.31
N LEU A 613 -26.55 -18.70 7.47
CA LEU A 613 -26.64 -19.35 8.78
C LEU A 613 -28.07 -19.81 9.14
N THR A 614 -29.11 -19.20 8.58
CA THR A 614 -30.51 -19.60 8.82
C THR A 614 -30.94 -20.83 8.03
N ILE A 615 -30.22 -21.17 6.95
CA ILE A 615 -30.51 -22.34 6.11
C ILE A 615 -30.06 -23.63 6.81
N ASN A 616 -30.85 -24.70 6.73
CA ASN A 616 -30.45 -26.00 7.29
C ASN A 616 -29.19 -26.53 6.56
N PRO A 617 -28.12 -26.93 7.26
CA PRO A 617 -26.92 -27.48 6.63
C PRO A 617 -27.16 -28.68 5.71
N MET A 618 -28.21 -29.47 5.97
CA MET A 618 -28.59 -30.60 5.11
C MET A 618 -29.17 -30.15 3.76
N ASP A 619 -29.83 -28.99 3.72
CA ASP A 619 -30.36 -28.41 2.49
C ASP A 619 -29.22 -27.81 1.66
N LEU A 620 -28.14 -27.35 2.30
CA LEU A 620 -26.93 -26.85 1.62
C LEU A 620 -26.06 -27.97 1.03
N ARG A 621 -26.19 -29.21 1.52
CA ARG A 621 -25.42 -30.38 1.04
C ARG A 621 -26.11 -31.12 -0.09
N ASN A 622 -27.43 -31.06 -0.17
CA ASN A 622 -28.24 -31.86 -1.10
C ASN A 622 -28.54 -31.15 -2.43
N ASP A 623 -28.17 -29.88 -2.58
CA ASP A 623 -28.55 -29.09 -3.74
C ASP A 623 -27.40 -28.82 -4.70
N SER A 624 -27.58 -29.36 -5.91
CA SER A 624 -27.05 -28.87 -7.17
C SER A 624 -27.58 -27.45 -7.49
N LEU A 625 -27.38 -26.46 -6.62
CA LEU A 625 -27.78 -25.07 -6.80
C LEU A 625 -26.85 -24.29 -7.75
N ALA A 626 -26.35 -24.95 -8.78
CA ALA A 626 -25.60 -24.32 -9.87
C ALA A 626 -26.50 -23.57 -10.88
N SER A 627 -27.82 -23.43 -10.66
CA SER A 627 -28.70 -22.81 -11.68
C SER A 627 -30.10 -22.32 -11.22
N GLY A 628 -30.23 -21.70 -10.04
CA GLY A 628 -31.51 -21.09 -9.63
C GLY A 628 -31.38 -19.86 -8.74
N PRO A 629 -32.25 -18.83 -8.89
CA PRO A 629 -32.23 -17.67 -8.02
C PRO A 629 -32.61 -18.05 -6.58
N LEU A 630 -31.89 -17.51 -5.61
CA LEU A 630 -32.19 -17.66 -4.19
C LEU A 630 -33.66 -17.28 -3.90
N PRO A 631 -34.34 -17.99 -2.98
CA PRO A 631 -35.71 -17.64 -2.60
C PRO A 631 -35.76 -16.22 -2.01
N ALA A 632 -36.79 -15.47 -2.40
CA ALA A 632 -37.01 -14.09 -1.96
C ALA A 632 -37.15 -14.01 -0.43
N PRO A 633 -36.71 -12.88 0.20
CA PRO A 633 -36.80 -12.71 1.63
C PRO A 633 -38.25 -12.77 2.11
N ILE A 634 -38.49 -13.55 3.16
CA ILE A 634 -39.74 -13.49 3.92
C ILE A 634 -39.65 -12.20 4.75
N TYR A 635 -40.50 -11.22 4.40
CA TYR A 635 -40.63 -9.93 5.07
C TYR A 635 -41.23 -10.06 6.48
#